data_AF-A0A7H4PAJ5-F1
#
_entry.id   AF-A0A7H4PAJ5-F1
#
_cell.length_a   1.000
_cell.length_b   1.000
_cell.length_c   1.000
_cell.angle_alpha   90.00
_cell.angle_beta   90.00
_cell.angle_gamma   90.00
#
_symmetry.space_group_name_H-M   'P 1'
#
loop_
_entity.id
_entity.type
_entity.pdbx_description
1 polymer ?
#
loop_
_entity_poly.entity_id
_entity_poly.type
_entity_poly.pdbx_seq_one_letter_code
_entity_poly.pdbx_strand_id
1 'polypeptide(L)'
;MLICSLRRAGSRTVSGEILDNVKTYATLEQALHDVDFTVATTARSRARFHYYATPQQLLPLLEEKAQWMHHAALVFGREDSGLTNEELALADVLSGVQMVADYPSLNLGQSVMVYCYQLTSLLQNTPSTSASGDDNQLQALRLRTRDLLERLGVEDDIKLTDWLQQRMGLLQQRDTAMLHRLLHDIEKNLPD
;
A
#
# COMPACT_ATOMS: atom_id res chain seq x y z
N MET A 1 -3.13 26.06 -3.25
CA MET A 1 -3.03 25.04 -2.20
C MET A 1 -3.91 23.89 -2.63
N LEU A 2 -3.42 22.65 -2.53
CA LEU A 2 -4.19 21.47 -2.89
C LEU A 2 -4.54 20.69 -1.63
N ILE A 3 -5.79 20.31 -1.47
CA ILE A 3 -6.27 19.51 -0.35
C ILE A 3 -6.81 18.22 -0.94
N CYS A 4 -6.17 17.11 -0.58
CA CYS A 4 -6.64 15.78 -0.95
C CYS A 4 -7.45 15.21 0.20
N SER A 5 -8.74 14.98 -0.04
CA SER A 5 -9.63 14.31 0.90
C SER A 5 -9.38 12.80 0.85
N LEU A 6 -8.88 12.25 1.97
CA LEU A 6 -8.67 10.81 2.11
C LEU A 6 -9.96 10.18 2.63
N ARG A 7 -10.92 9.97 1.73
CA ARG A 7 -12.13 9.17 2.01
C ARG A 7 -11.89 7.73 1.58
N ARG A 8 -12.54 6.78 2.27
CA ARG A 8 -12.65 5.41 1.78
C ARG A 8 -13.48 5.43 0.49
N ALA A 9 -12.81 5.40 -0.67
CA ALA A 9 -13.46 5.46 -1.97
C ALA A 9 -13.58 4.06 -2.60
N GLY A 10 -14.75 3.79 -3.16
CA GLY A 10 -14.98 2.69 -4.10
C GLY A 10 -14.24 2.95 -5.42
N SER A 11 -13.82 1.86 -6.06
CA SER A 11 -12.92 1.78 -7.20
C SER A 11 -13.27 2.67 -8.41
N ARG A 12 -12.21 3.15 -9.07
CA ARG A 12 -12.09 3.88 -10.35
C ARG A 12 -12.54 5.35 -10.36
N THR A 13 -11.58 6.25 -10.47
CA THR A 13 -11.81 7.65 -10.86
C THR A 13 -10.90 7.99 -12.04
N VAL A 14 -11.48 8.50 -13.12
CA VAL A 14 -10.74 9.02 -14.28
C VAL A 14 -10.28 10.44 -13.92
N SER A 15 -9.08 10.85 -14.34
CA SER A 15 -8.49 12.15 -13.95
C SER A 15 -9.38 13.37 -14.24
N GLY A 16 -10.25 13.31 -15.25
CA GLY A 16 -11.23 14.37 -15.56
C GLY A 16 -12.28 14.56 -14.46
N GLU A 17 -12.82 13.47 -13.91
CA GLU A 17 -13.85 13.52 -12.86
C GLU A 17 -13.32 14.10 -11.55
N ILE A 18 -12.02 13.95 -11.28
CA ILE A 18 -11.36 14.55 -10.12
C ILE A 18 -11.41 16.07 -10.23
N LEU A 19 -11.12 16.62 -11.41
CA LEU A 19 -11.11 18.06 -11.66
C LEU A 19 -12.52 18.67 -11.62
N ASP A 20 -13.51 17.95 -12.14
CA ASP A 20 -14.91 18.40 -12.16
C ASP A 20 -15.52 18.53 -10.76
N ASN A 21 -15.00 17.78 -9.78
CA ASN A 21 -15.45 17.79 -8.39
C ASN A 21 -14.58 18.64 -7.45
N VAL A 22 -13.63 19.42 -7.98
CA VAL A 22 -12.79 20.29 -7.16
C VAL A 22 -13.65 21.36 -6.48
N LYS A 23 -13.51 21.46 -5.16
CA LYS A 23 -14.07 22.57 -4.37
C LYS A 23 -12.98 23.62 -4.16
N THR A 24 -13.34 24.88 -4.34
CA THR A 24 -12.48 26.03 -4.06
C THR A 24 -12.98 26.75 -2.81
N TYR A 25 -12.03 27.20 -2.00
CA TYR A 25 -12.30 27.93 -0.76
C TYR A 25 -11.40 29.17 -0.73
N ALA A 26 -11.84 30.20 -0.01
CA ALA A 26 -11.06 31.44 0.11
C ALA A 26 -9.86 31.27 1.04
N THR A 27 -9.99 30.40 2.07
CA THR A 27 -8.95 30.16 3.06
C THR A 27 -8.82 28.67 3.39
N LEU A 28 -7.69 28.26 3.99
CA LEU A 28 -7.47 26.87 4.39
C LEU A 28 -8.40 26.46 5.53
N GLU A 29 -8.69 27.36 6.47
CA GLU A 29 -9.62 27.12 7.57
C GLU A 29 -11.01 26.72 7.07
N GLN A 30 -11.50 27.39 6.02
CA GLN A 30 -12.79 27.03 5.41
C GLN A 30 -12.74 25.64 4.78
N ALA A 31 -11.61 25.29 4.15
CA ALA A 31 -11.45 24.02 3.49
C ALA A 31 -11.25 22.85 4.46
N LEU A 32 -10.83 23.12 5.70
CA LEU A 32 -10.63 22.13 6.77
C LEU A 32 -11.79 22.06 7.77
N HIS A 33 -12.86 22.84 7.60
CA HIS A 33 -13.92 22.94 8.62
C HIS A 33 -14.62 21.61 8.95
N ASP A 34 -14.65 20.66 7.99
CA ASP A 34 -15.24 19.33 8.11
C ASP A 34 -14.19 18.21 8.17
N VAL A 35 -12.93 18.56 8.45
CA VAL A 35 -11.80 17.61 8.50
C VAL A 35 -11.46 17.29 9.95
N ASP A 36 -11.41 15.99 10.28
CA ASP A 36 -11.08 15.51 11.62
C ASP A 36 -9.56 15.47 11.85
N PHE A 37 -8.78 15.22 10.80
CA PHE A 37 -7.32 15.09 10.88
C PHE A 37 -6.62 15.73 9.68
N THR A 38 -5.68 16.62 9.94
CA THR A 38 -4.97 17.36 8.90
C THR A 38 -3.48 17.04 8.90
N VAL A 39 -2.98 16.66 7.73
CA VAL A 39 -1.55 16.45 7.47
C VAL A 39 -1.07 17.53 6.50
N ALA A 40 -0.09 18.33 6.89
CA ALA A 40 0.49 19.34 6.03
C ALA A 40 1.87 18.94 5.51
N THR A 41 2.05 19.03 4.19
CA THR A 41 3.33 18.69 3.55
C THR A 41 4.29 19.88 3.55
N THR A 42 5.56 19.64 3.88
CA THR A 42 6.61 20.67 3.91
C THR A 42 7.97 20.08 3.56
N ALA A 43 8.77 20.83 2.79
CA ALA A 43 10.17 20.50 2.52
C ALA A 43 11.09 20.85 3.70
N ARG A 44 10.63 21.67 4.65
CA ARG A 44 11.43 22.08 5.82
C ARG A 44 10.91 21.39 7.07
N SER A 45 11.71 20.47 7.62
CA SER A 45 11.56 20.05 9.01
C SER A 45 12.01 21.21 9.90
N ARG A 46 11.08 22.10 10.26
CA ARG A 46 11.39 23.16 11.23
C ARG A 46 11.21 22.56 12.62
N ALA A 47 12.28 22.58 13.42
CA ALA A 47 12.34 22.16 14.83
C ALA A 47 11.32 22.84 15.77
N ARG A 48 10.43 23.70 15.26
CA ARG A 48 9.34 24.35 16.02
C ARG A 48 8.04 23.54 16.06
N PHE A 49 7.87 22.53 15.20
CA PHE A 49 6.63 21.77 15.15
C PHE A 49 6.81 20.42 15.87
N HIS A 50 5.90 20.14 16.81
CA HIS A 50 6.06 19.08 17.80
C HIS A 50 5.81 17.66 17.23
N TYR A 51 5.15 17.55 16.07
CA TYR A 51 4.77 16.27 15.47
C TYR A 51 5.07 16.25 13.97
N TYR A 52 6.08 15.46 13.59
CA TYR A 52 6.50 15.24 12.21
C TYR A 52 6.51 13.74 11.89
N ALA A 53 5.95 13.34 10.74
CA ALA A 53 5.95 11.97 10.26
C ALA A 53 6.41 11.91 8.80
N THR A 54 7.31 11.01 8.44
CA THR A 54 7.63 10.75 7.03
C THR A 54 6.42 10.12 6.31
N PRO A 55 6.35 10.15 4.96
CA PRO A 55 5.28 9.46 4.23
C PRO A 55 5.10 7.99 4.65
N GLN A 56 6.21 7.28 4.93
CA GLN A 56 6.19 5.89 5.39
C GLN A 56 5.58 5.76 6.79
N GLN A 57 5.90 6.68 7.71
CA GLN A 57 5.34 6.71 9.06
C GLN A 57 3.88 7.17 9.08
N LEU A 58 3.47 7.94 8.07
CA LEU A 58 2.12 8.44 7.94
C LEU A 58 1.12 7.31 7.66
N LEU A 59 1.52 6.27 6.93
CA LEU A 59 0.66 5.14 6.61
C LEU A 59 0.08 4.45 7.86
N PRO A 60 0.88 3.89 8.79
CA PRO A 60 0.33 3.23 9.98
C PRO A 60 -0.41 4.21 10.90
N LEU A 61 -0.04 5.49 10.91
CA LEU A 61 -0.76 6.53 11.66
C LEU A 61 -2.17 6.72 11.10
N LEU A 62 -2.30 6.80 9.78
CA LEU A 62 -3.60 6.93 9.11
C LEU A 62 -4.41 5.64 9.18
N GLU A 63 -3.79 4.46 9.16
CA GLU A 63 -4.47 3.18 9.37
C GLU A 63 -5.11 3.08 10.76
N GLU A 64 -4.41 3.52 11.80
CA GLU A 64 -4.94 3.58 13.16
C GLU A 64 -6.09 4.59 13.25
N LYS A 65 -5.85 5.82 12.80
CA LYS A 65 -6.86 6.91 12.83
C LYS A 65 -8.10 6.59 12.03
N ALA A 66 -7.96 5.88 10.91
CA ALA A 66 -9.08 5.45 10.08
C ALA A 66 -10.05 4.48 10.80
N GLN A 67 -9.73 4.01 12.01
CA GLN A 67 -10.65 3.22 12.84
C GLN A 67 -11.70 4.08 13.54
N TRP A 68 -11.43 5.37 13.79
CA TRP A 68 -12.28 6.25 14.60
C TRP A 68 -12.45 7.68 14.05
N MET A 69 -11.78 8.03 12.95
CA MET A 69 -11.92 9.31 12.24
C MET A 69 -12.59 9.08 10.88
N HIS A 70 -13.41 10.03 10.43
CA HIS A 70 -14.18 9.90 9.20
C HIS A 70 -13.56 10.65 8.03
N HIS A 71 -12.86 11.75 8.30
CA HIS A 71 -12.32 12.62 7.27
C HIS A 71 -10.90 13.09 7.61
N ALA A 72 -9.94 12.69 6.78
CA ALA A 72 -8.57 13.19 6.85
C ALA A 72 -8.24 14.01 5.59
N ALA A 73 -7.43 15.05 5.77
CA ALA A 73 -6.94 15.89 4.69
C ALA A 73 -5.42 15.86 4.59
N LEU A 74 -4.92 15.71 3.37
CA LEU A 74 -3.52 15.94 3.05
C LEU A 74 -3.38 17.27 2.30
N VAL A 75 -2.62 18.20 2.88
CA VAL A 75 -2.49 19.58 2.43
C VAL A 75 -1.13 19.81 1.77
N PHE A 76 -1.17 20.31 0.54
CA PHE A 76 0.00 20.69 -0.23
C PHE A 76 0.08 22.21 -0.43
N GLY A 77 1.25 22.75 -0.14
CA GLY A 77 1.55 24.17 -0.33
C GLY A 77 1.63 24.59 -1.80
N ARG A 78 1.74 25.90 -2.02
CA ARG A 78 2.07 26.45 -3.34
C ARG A 78 3.48 26.02 -3.74
N GLU A 79 3.71 25.87 -5.04
CA GLU A 79 4.96 25.36 -5.61
C GLU A 79 6.17 26.24 -5.24
N ASP A 80 6.04 27.56 -5.39
CA ASP A 80 7.16 28.48 -5.15
C ASP A 80 7.40 28.79 -3.67
N SER A 81 6.33 28.84 -2.87
CA SER A 81 6.39 29.39 -1.50
C SER A 81 6.15 28.37 -0.38
N GLY A 82 5.57 27.20 -0.67
CA GLY A 82 5.18 26.23 0.36
C GLY A 82 4.19 26.81 1.37
N LEU A 83 3.68 26.04 2.32
CA LEU A 83 2.66 26.54 3.27
C LEU A 83 3.20 27.69 4.15
N THR A 84 2.36 28.68 4.44
CA THR A 84 2.69 29.74 5.40
C THR A 84 2.75 29.17 6.82
N ASN A 85 3.36 29.91 7.76
CA ASN A 85 3.39 29.47 9.16
C ASN A 85 1.98 29.36 9.76
N GLU A 86 1.06 30.23 9.34
CA GLU A 86 -0.35 30.22 9.77
C GLU A 86 -1.06 28.98 9.24
N GLU A 87 -0.85 28.63 7.96
CA GLU A 87 -1.40 27.42 7.37
C GLU A 87 -0.81 26.14 7.99
N LEU A 88 0.49 26.14 8.32
CA LEU A 88 1.14 25.02 9.02
C LEU A 88 0.61 24.85 10.44
N ALA A 89 0.19 25.92 11.10
CA ALA A 89 -0.36 25.88 12.46
C ALA A 89 -1.75 25.23 12.53
N LEU A 90 -2.44 25.08 11.39
CA LEU A 90 -3.73 24.39 11.28
C LEU A 90 -3.60 22.87 11.14
N ALA A 91 -2.38 22.35 10.98
CA ALA A 91 -2.15 20.93 10.77
C ALA A 91 -1.85 20.19 12.08
N ASP A 92 -2.43 19.01 12.23
CA ASP A 92 -2.14 18.13 13.36
C ASP A 92 -0.75 17.50 13.24
N VAL A 93 -0.36 17.16 12.00
CA VAL A 93 0.93 16.53 11.69
C VAL A 93 1.56 17.18 10.48
N LEU A 94 2.86 17.43 10.56
CA LEU A 94 3.65 17.80 9.40
C LEU A 94 4.29 16.57 8.76
N SER A 95 4.39 16.56 7.44
CA SER A 95 5.04 15.50 6.71
C SER A 95 5.94 16.04 5.61
N GLY A 96 7.02 15.33 5.30
CA GLY A 96 7.93 15.73 4.24
C GLY A 96 8.65 14.52 3.67
N VAL A 97 8.84 14.53 2.35
CA VAL A 97 9.65 13.53 1.69
C VAL A 97 11.11 13.81 2.03
N GLN A 98 11.78 12.82 2.64
CA GLN A 98 13.18 12.92 2.99
C GLN A 98 14.02 12.85 1.71
N MET A 99 14.83 13.86 1.47
CA MET A 99 15.70 13.94 0.30
C MET A 99 17.16 13.98 0.74
N VAL A 100 18.05 13.34 -0.02
CA VAL A 100 19.48 13.18 0.32
C VAL A 100 20.28 14.47 0.13
N ALA A 101 19.82 15.40 -0.71
CA ALA A 101 20.49 16.67 -0.98
C ALA A 101 19.92 17.82 -0.16
N ASP A 102 20.74 18.85 0.10
CA ASP A 102 20.36 20.04 0.87
C ASP A 102 19.23 20.86 0.21
N TYR A 103 19.03 20.72 -1.11
CA TYR A 103 17.98 21.39 -1.87
C TYR A 103 17.48 20.54 -3.06
N PRO A 104 16.55 19.61 -2.83
CA PRO A 104 15.59 19.30 -3.88
C PRO A 104 14.18 19.43 -3.32
N SER A 105 13.57 20.60 -3.53
CA SER A 105 12.11 20.69 -3.44
C SER A 105 11.53 19.87 -4.58
N LEU A 106 10.77 18.83 -4.25
CA LEU A 106 9.91 18.19 -5.22
C LEU A 106 8.90 19.23 -5.72
N ASN A 107 8.61 19.21 -7.02
CA ASN A 107 7.49 20.00 -7.52
C ASN A 107 6.17 19.47 -6.91
N LEU A 108 5.10 20.25 -7.04
CA LEU A 108 3.81 19.89 -6.46
C LEU A 108 3.31 18.53 -6.96
N GLY A 109 3.40 18.27 -8.26
CA GLY A 109 2.95 17.01 -8.88
C GLY A 109 3.72 15.78 -8.38
N GLN A 110 5.03 15.90 -8.23
CA GLN A 110 5.91 14.85 -7.68
C GLN A 110 5.57 14.58 -6.22
N SER A 111 5.38 15.64 -5.42
CA SER A 111 4.96 15.51 -4.03
C SER A 111 3.64 14.75 -3.94
N VAL A 112 2.61 15.20 -4.68
CA VAL A 112 1.30 14.54 -4.72
C VAL A 112 1.43 13.07 -5.11
N MET A 113 2.21 12.77 -6.16
CA MET A 113 2.42 11.39 -6.62
C MET A 113 3.05 10.50 -5.53
N VAL A 114 4.09 10.97 -4.84
CA VAL A 114 4.77 10.21 -3.79
C VAL A 114 3.82 9.86 -2.65
N TYR A 115 3.02 10.83 -2.19
CA TYR A 115 2.05 10.57 -1.12
C TYR A 115 0.92 9.66 -1.59
N CYS A 116 0.37 9.87 -2.79
CA CYS A 116 -0.67 8.98 -3.34
C CYS A 116 -0.17 7.54 -3.44
N TYR A 117 1.05 7.34 -3.95
CA TYR A 117 1.67 6.02 -4.03
C TYR A 117 1.86 5.40 -2.65
N GLN A 118 2.44 6.14 -1.71
CA GLN A 118 2.70 5.64 -0.37
C GLN A 118 1.43 5.27 0.40
N LEU A 119 0.33 6.00 0.17
CA LEU A 119 -0.95 5.80 0.83
C LEU A 119 -1.89 4.88 0.04
N THR A 120 -1.43 4.28 -1.07
CA THR A 120 -2.26 3.42 -1.90
C THR A 120 -2.79 2.21 -1.13
N SER A 121 -2.06 1.69 -0.13
CA SER A 121 -2.55 0.60 0.72
C SER A 121 -3.78 0.98 1.56
N LEU A 122 -3.96 2.26 1.93
CA LEU A 122 -5.19 2.72 2.58
C LEU A 122 -6.42 2.55 1.67
N LEU A 123 -6.20 2.57 0.36
CA LEU A 123 -7.23 2.30 -0.66
C LEU A 123 -7.37 0.80 -0.93
N GLN A 124 -6.31 0.02 -0.69
CA GLN A 124 -6.21 -1.40 -1.04
C GLN A 124 -6.37 -2.36 0.14
N ASN A 125 -6.52 -1.90 1.38
CA ASN A 125 -6.61 -2.75 2.57
C ASN A 125 -7.90 -3.61 2.58
N THR A 126 -7.78 -4.72 1.86
CA THR A 126 -8.36 -6.03 2.15
C THR A 126 -7.39 -6.74 3.10
N PRO A 127 -7.84 -7.33 4.22
CA PRO A 127 -6.93 -7.91 5.22
C PRO A 127 -6.29 -9.23 4.75
N SER A 128 -4.99 -9.42 5.00
CA SER A 128 -4.31 -10.74 5.05
C SER A 128 -2.86 -10.58 5.55
N THR A 129 -2.50 -10.83 6.82
CA THR A 129 -2.32 -12.10 7.58
C THR A 129 -1.06 -12.92 7.18
N SER A 130 0.00 -12.78 8.00
CA SER A 130 1.11 -13.73 8.33
C SER A 130 1.51 -14.86 7.35
N ALA A 131 2.67 -14.74 6.69
CA ALA A 131 3.16 -15.70 5.66
C ALA A 131 4.49 -16.43 5.96
N SER A 132 4.98 -16.50 7.21
CA SER A 132 6.25 -17.21 7.50
C SER A 132 6.10 -18.73 7.66
N GLY A 133 4.90 -19.25 7.90
CA GLY A 133 4.62 -20.69 7.90
C GLY A 133 4.41 -21.30 6.51
N ASP A 134 4.12 -20.47 5.52
CA ASP A 134 3.65 -20.90 4.20
C ASP A 134 4.78 -21.21 3.21
N ASP A 135 5.89 -20.47 3.29
CA ASP A 135 7.01 -20.62 2.35
C ASP A 135 7.64 -22.02 2.45
N ASN A 136 7.77 -22.56 3.66
CA ASN A 136 8.27 -23.93 3.88
C ASN A 136 7.30 -25.01 3.37
N GLN A 137 5.99 -24.80 3.48
CA GLN A 137 5.00 -25.78 2.98
C GLN A 137 4.98 -25.80 1.45
N LEU A 138 5.04 -24.63 0.82
CA LEU A 138 5.07 -24.54 -0.63
C LEU A 138 6.31 -25.22 -1.23
N GLN A 139 7.50 -24.99 -0.65
CA GLN A 139 8.72 -25.64 -1.12
C GLN A 139 8.66 -27.17 -0.95
N ALA A 140 8.14 -27.64 0.19
CA ALA A 140 7.93 -29.07 0.42
C ALA A 140 6.96 -29.67 -0.62
N LEU A 141 5.88 -28.95 -0.97
CA LEU A 141 4.92 -29.41 -1.96
C LEU A 141 5.55 -29.51 -3.34
N ARG A 142 6.37 -28.53 -3.73
CA ARG A 142 7.08 -28.51 -5.02
C ARG A 142 8.02 -29.69 -5.19
N LEU A 143 8.77 -30.03 -4.13
CA LEU A 143 9.67 -31.17 -4.14
C LEU A 143 8.91 -32.49 -4.27
N ARG A 144 7.83 -32.67 -3.49
CA ARG A 144 7.00 -33.88 -3.55
C ARG A 144 6.31 -34.05 -4.90
N THR A 145 5.80 -32.97 -5.47
CA THR A 145 5.16 -33.00 -6.79
C THR A 145 6.17 -33.40 -7.87
N ARG A 146 7.39 -32.86 -7.81
CA ARG A 146 8.45 -33.25 -8.74
C ARG A 146 8.81 -34.73 -8.62
N ASP A 147 9.02 -35.21 -7.39
CA ASP A 147 9.34 -36.63 -7.14
C ASP A 147 8.22 -37.55 -7.65
N LEU A 148 6.96 -37.14 -7.50
CA LEU A 148 5.82 -37.89 -8.03
C LEU A 148 5.79 -37.89 -9.57
N LEU A 149 6.07 -36.76 -10.22
CA LEU A 149 6.13 -36.70 -11.70
C LEU A 149 7.23 -37.61 -12.26
N GLU A 150 8.39 -37.63 -11.60
CA GLU A 150 9.51 -38.54 -11.93
C GLU A 150 9.08 -40.01 -11.77
N ARG A 151 8.42 -40.36 -10.66
CA ARG A 151 7.92 -41.73 -10.44
C ARG A 151 6.86 -42.16 -11.45
N LEU A 152 6.03 -41.24 -11.91
CA LEU A 152 5.01 -41.51 -12.91
C LEU A 152 5.59 -41.56 -14.34
N GLY A 153 6.86 -41.23 -14.54
CA GLY A 153 7.53 -41.18 -15.84
C GLY A 153 6.99 -40.07 -16.74
N VAL A 154 6.55 -38.95 -16.14
CA VAL A 154 5.95 -37.80 -16.84
C VAL A 154 6.87 -36.57 -16.77
N GLU A 155 8.08 -36.70 -16.21
CA GLU A 155 9.01 -35.57 -16.08
C GLU A 155 9.42 -34.93 -17.42
N ASP A 156 9.40 -35.72 -18.51
CA ASP A 156 9.74 -35.27 -19.86
C ASP A 156 8.67 -34.34 -20.46
N ASP A 157 7.47 -34.27 -19.88
CA ASP A 157 6.50 -33.22 -20.20
C ASP A 157 6.88 -31.92 -19.47
N ILE A 158 7.88 -31.24 -20.05
CA ILE A 158 8.43 -29.97 -19.52
C ILE A 158 7.32 -28.92 -19.40
N LYS A 159 6.35 -28.89 -20.32
CA LYS A 159 5.26 -27.90 -20.29
C LYS A 159 4.34 -28.14 -19.09
N LEU A 160 3.99 -29.40 -18.83
CA LEU A 160 3.17 -29.76 -17.67
C LEU A 160 3.92 -29.45 -16.37
N THR A 161 5.20 -29.82 -16.30
CA THR A 161 6.05 -29.62 -15.11
C THR A 161 6.24 -28.13 -14.79
N ASP A 162 6.57 -27.30 -15.79
CA ASP A 162 6.72 -25.85 -15.61
C ASP A 162 5.41 -25.19 -15.21
N TRP A 163 4.30 -25.60 -15.86
CA TRP A 163 2.98 -25.10 -15.51
C TRP A 163 2.64 -25.43 -14.05
N LEU A 164 2.87 -26.66 -13.59
CA LEU A 164 2.63 -27.06 -12.20
C LEU A 164 3.49 -26.22 -11.23
N GLN A 165 4.80 -26.11 -11.47
CA GLN A 165 5.72 -25.37 -10.58
C GLN A 165 5.38 -23.89 -10.43
N GLN A 166 5.01 -23.23 -11.54
CA GLN A 166 4.58 -21.84 -11.55
C GLN A 166 3.23 -21.66 -10.81
N ARG A 167 2.27 -22.56 -11.07
CA ARG A 167 0.94 -22.48 -10.45
C ARG A 167 0.98 -22.73 -8.95
N MET A 168 1.85 -23.60 -8.49
CA MET A 168 2.04 -23.86 -7.06
C MET A 168 2.47 -22.61 -6.30
N GLY A 169 3.27 -21.74 -6.93
CA GLY A 169 3.72 -20.48 -6.32
C GLY A 169 2.61 -19.47 -6.00
N LEU A 170 1.40 -19.70 -6.50
CA LEU A 170 0.24 -18.85 -6.30
C LEU A 170 -0.79 -19.47 -5.32
N LEU A 171 -0.50 -20.65 -4.76
CA LEU A 171 -1.41 -21.36 -3.87
C LEU A 171 -1.53 -20.67 -2.52
N GLN A 172 -2.75 -20.62 -2.00
CA GLN A 172 -3.02 -20.22 -0.62
C GLN A 172 -2.66 -21.36 0.33
N GLN A 173 -2.37 -21.04 1.60
CA GLN A 173 -2.00 -21.99 2.65
C GLN A 173 -2.91 -23.23 2.72
N ARG A 174 -4.23 -23.04 2.67
CA ARG A 174 -5.22 -24.12 2.71
C ARG A 174 -5.06 -25.09 1.54
N ASP A 175 -4.83 -24.57 0.35
CA ASP A 175 -4.73 -25.38 -0.87
C ASP A 175 -3.39 -26.12 -0.91
N THR A 176 -2.32 -25.48 -0.45
CA THR A 176 -1.02 -26.12 -0.22
C THR A 176 -1.17 -27.33 0.71
N ALA A 177 -1.90 -27.17 1.83
CA ALA A 177 -2.17 -28.26 2.76
C ALA A 177 -3.05 -29.40 2.16
N MET A 178 -4.05 -29.06 1.36
CA MET A 178 -4.90 -30.06 0.69
C MET A 178 -4.15 -30.84 -0.37
N LEU A 179 -3.32 -30.18 -1.18
CA LEU A 179 -2.50 -30.84 -2.19
C LEU A 179 -1.46 -31.76 -1.54
N HIS A 180 -0.90 -31.38 -0.38
CA HIS A 180 -0.05 -32.29 0.38
C HIS A 180 -0.75 -33.58 0.78
N ARG A 181 -2.04 -33.51 1.14
CA ARG A 181 -2.86 -34.68 1.46
C ARG A 181 -3.18 -35.49 0.21
N LEU A 182 -3.56 -34.85 -0.89
CA LEU A 182 -3.81 -35.53 -2.16
C LEU A 182 -2.58 -36.28 -2.66
N LEU A 183 -1.41 -35.63 -2.66
CA LEU A 183 -0.15 -36.28 -3.05
C LEU A 183 0.15 -37.47 -2.13
N HIS A 184 -0.12 -37.35 -0.83
CA HIS A 184 0.04 -38.46 0.11
C HIS A 184 -0.87 -39.65 -0.24
N ASP A 185 -2.14 -39.40 -0.55
CA ASP A 185 -3.09 -40.45 -0.91
C ASP A 185 -2.74 -41.09 -2.27
N ILE A 186 -2.25 -40.31 -3.23
CA ILE A 186 -1.75 -40.83 -4.52
C ILE A 186 -0.53 -41.71 -4.30
N GLU A 187 0.49 -41.21 -3.60
CA GLU A 187 1.72 -41.94 -3.28
C GLU A 187 1.42 -43.27 -2.57
N LYS A 188 0.43 -43.31 -1.67
CA LYS A 188 0.03 -44.52 -0.96
C LYS A 188 -0.64 -45.58 -1.85
N ASN A 189 -1.35 -45.16 -2.89
CA ASN A 189 -2.10 -46.06 -3.76
C ASN A 189 -1.36 -46.44 -5.04
N LEU A 190 -0.17 -45.86 -5.27
CA LEU A 190 0.73 -46.29 -6.33
C LEU A 190 1.43 -47.59 -5.90
N PRO A 191 1.43 -48.64 -6.73
CA PRO A 191 2.28 -49.80 -6.50
C PRO A 191 3.76 -49.40 -6.64
N ASP A 192 4.63 -50.06 -5.86
CA ASP A 192 6.09 -49.89 -5.94
C ASP A 192 6.64 -50.26 -7.33
#